data_AF-A0A2H9QJC4-F1
#
_entry.id   AF-A0A2H9QJC4-F1
#
_cell.length_a   1.000
_cell.length_b   1.000
_cell.length_c   1.000
_cell.angle_alpha   90.00
_cell.angle_beta   90.00
_cell.angle_gamma   90.00
#
_symmetry.space_group_name_H-M   'P 1'
#
loop_
_entity.id
_entity.type
_entity.pdbx_description
1 polymer ?
#
loop_
_entity_poly.entity_id
_entity_poly.type
_entity_poly.pdbx_seq_one_letter_code
_entity_poly.pdbx_strand_id
1 'polypeptide(L)' 'MSSQDIINKIKELLPDDAGISDFAFEGANIVLYSKNKVFAVNSRELTRKIVNNIKKRVEIRPDEVLLEDT' A
#
# COMPACT_ATOMS: atom_id res chain seq x y z
N MET A 1 -11.37 -6.42 -13.98
CA MET A 1 -11.20 -5.92 -12.61
C MET A 1 -11.20 -4.42 -12.68
N SER A 2 -12.19 -3.80 -12.05
CA SER A 2 -12.21 -2.35 -11.86
C SER A 2 -11.18 -1.96 -10.80
N SER A 3 -10.77 -0.69 -10.76
CA SER A 3 -9.79 -0.18 -9.79
C SER A 3 -10.21 -0.46 -8.34
N GLN A 4 -11.52 -0.39 -8.04
CA GLN A 4 -12.09 -0.74 -6.73
C GLN A 4 -11.81 -2.21 -6.33
N ASP A 5 -11.92 -3.15 -7.27
CA ASP A 5 -11.73 -4.58 -6.98
C ASP A 5 -10.29 -4.86 -6.54
N ILE A 6 -9.33 -4.16 -7.16
CA ILE A 6 -7.91 -4.30 -6.85
C ILE A 6 -7.64 -3.80 -5.43
N ILE A 7 -8.20 -2.65 -5.06
CA ILE A 7 -8.04 -2.08 -3.71
C ILE A 7 -8.65 -3.01 -2.66
N ASN A 8 -9.83 -3.56 -2.92
CA ASN A 8 -10.48 -4.48 -1.98
C ASN A 8 -9.64 -5.74 -1.75
N LYS A 9 -9.10 -6.34 -2.82
CA LYS A 9 -8.19 -7.48 -2.71
C LYS A 9 -6.91 -7.16 -1.94
N ILE A 10 -6.36 -5.96 -2.14
CA ILE A 10 -5.18 -5.54 -1.38
C ILE A 10 -5.53 -5.41 0.10
N LYS A 11 -6.68 -4.80 0.45
CA LYS A 11 -7.15 -4.67 1.84
C LYS A 11 -7.34 -6.01 2.54
N GLU A 12 -7.85 -7.03 1.85
CA GLU A 12 -7.97 -8.38 2.41
C GLU A 12 -6.64 -9.07 2.71
N LEU A 13 -5.57 -8.66 2.02
CA LEU A 13 -4.22 -9.22 2.22
C LEU A 13 -3.40 -8.43 3.25
N LEU A 14 -3.83 -7.22 3.61
CA LEU A 14 -3.14 -6.37 4.57
C LEU A 14 -3.51 -6.78 6.01
N PRO A 15 -2.54 -6.78 6.93
CA PRO A 15 -2.85 -6.98 8.34
C PRO A 15 -3.50 -5.73 8.96
N ASP A 16 -4.25 -5.91 10.05
CA ASP A 16 -4.98 -4.83 10.72
C ASP A 16 -4.06 -3.70 11.23
N ASP A 17 -2.80 -4.01 11.54
CA ASP A 17 -1.79 -3.07 12.02
C ASP A 17 -1.08 -2.30 10.89
N ALA A 18 -1.44 -2.56 9.62
CA ALA A 18 -0.85 -1.91 8.46
C ALA A 18 -1.06 -0.39 8.45
N GLY A 19 -2.10 0.12 9.10
CA GLY A 19 -2.35 1.55 9.27
C GLY A 19 -2.39 2.32 7.94
N ILE A 20 -2.97 1.71 6.90
CA ILE A 20 -3.06 2.35 5.56
C ILE A 20 -4.00 3.54 5.63
N SER A 21 -3.52 4.70 5.20
CA SER A 21 -4.25 5.96 5.18
C SER A 21 -4.81 6.27 3.80
N ASP A 22 -4.05 6.01 2.74
CA ASP A 22 -4.46 6.33 1.38
C ASP A 22 -3.82 5.41 0.32
N PHE A 23 -4.35 5.48 -0.90
CA PHE A 23 -3.92 4.69 -2.05
C PHE A 23 -3.84 5.57 -3.29
N ALA A 24 -2.73 5.52 -4.02
CA ALA A 24 -2.53 6.25 -5.26
C ALA A 24 -2.16 5.32 -6.42
N PHE A 25 -2.58 5.69 -7.63
CA PHE A 25 -2.17 5.01 -8.86
C PHE A 25 -1.16 5.90 -9.59
N GLU A 26 0.13 5.55 -9.48
CA GLU A 26 1.23 6.21 -10.18
C GLU A 26 1.53 5.46 -11.48
N GLY A 27 0.72 5.75 -12.51
CA GLY A 27 0.79 5.09 -13.81
C GLY A 27 0.46 3.59 -13.70
N ALA A 28 1.47 2.73 -13.79
CA ALA A 28 1.31 1.27 -13.68
C ALA A 28 1.58 0.73 -12.26
N ASN A 29 1.98 1.59 -11.32
CA ASN A 29 2.26 1.24 -9.93
C ASN A 29 1.10 1.65 -9.02
N ILE A 30 0.82 0.81 -8.02
CA ILE A 30 -0.13 1.10 -6.96
C ILE A 30 0.67 1.43 -5.70
N VAL A 31 0.55 2.66 -5.22
CA VAL A 31 1.23 3.13 -4.01
C VAL A 31 0.24 3.12 -2.86
N LEU A 32 0.62 2.49 -1.75
CA LEU A 32 -0.11 2.54 -0.50
C LEU A 32 0.65 3.40 0.49
N TYR A 33 -0.04 4.35 1.10
CA TYR A 33 0.48 5.18 2.16
C TYR A 33 0.10 4.59 3.52
N SER A 34 1.09 4.37 4.37
CA SER A 34 0.90 3.82 5.71
C SER A 34 1.35 4.81 6.78
N LYS A 35 0.46 5.09 7.74
CA LYS A 35 0.79 5.87 8.94
C LYS A 35 1.73 5.11 9.88
N ASN A 36 1.88 3.81 9.71
CA ASN A 36 2.78 2.98 10.51
C ASN A 36 4.13 2.84 9.81
N LYS A 37 5.09 3.71 10.18
CA LYS A 37 6.45 3.71 9.62
C LYS A 37 7.17 2.37 9.80
N VAL A 38 6.98 1.69 10.94
CA VAL A 38 7.61 0.39 11.21
C VAL A 38 7.05 -0.67 10.27
N PHE A 39 5.73 -0.68 10.06
CA PHE A 39 5.10 -1.54 9.06
C PHE A 39 5.62 -1.25 7.66
N ALA A 40 5.64 0.02 7.23
CA ALA A 40 6.10 0.39 5.90
C ALA A 40 7.51 -0.14 5.60
N VAL A 41 8.44 -0.01 6.56
CA VAL A 41 9.83 -0.52 6.44
C VAL A 41 9.87 -2.06 6.39
N ASN A 42 9.03 -2.75 7.17
CA ASN A 42 9.00 -4.22 7.23
C ASN A 42 8.07 -4.88 6.20
N SER A 43 7.35 -4.09 5.41
CA SER A 43 6.30 -4.57 4.51
C SER A 43 6.81 -5.31 3.27
N ARG A 44 8.14 -5.42 3.08
CA ARG A 44 8.77 -5.97 1.87
C ARG A 44 8.27 -7.37 1.48
N GLU A 45 8.12 -8.27 2.45
CA GLU A 45 7.60 -9.62 2.18
C GLU A 45 6.11 -9.59 1.80
N LEU A 46 5.33 -8.76 2.49
CA LEU A 46 3.92 -8.59 2.23
C LEU A 46 3.66 -8.01 0.84
N THR A 47 4.39 -6.96 0.47
CA THR A 47 4.36 -6.36 -0.87
C THR A 47 4.62 -7.41 -1.94
N ARG A 48 5.63 -8.28 -1.74
CA ARG A 48 5.90 -9.38 -2.67
C ARG A 48 4.73 -10.37 -2.77
N LYS A 49 4.10 -10.73 -1.65
CA LYS A 49 2.92 -11.60 -1.63
C LYS A 49 1.75 -10.97 -2.38
N ILE A 50 1.47 -9.69 -2.13
CA ILE A 50 0.40 -8.94 -2.79
C ILE A 50 0.65 -8.91 -4.30
N VAL A 51 1.85 -8.49 -4.76
CA VAL A 51 2.21 -8.46 -6.18
C VAL A 51 2.03 -9.83 -6.84
N ASN A 52 2.43 -10.91 -6.16
CA ASN A 52 2.25 -12.27 -6.67
C ASN A 52 0.78 -12.70 -6.77
N ASN A 53 -0.08 -12.21 -5.88
CA ASN A 53 -1.52 -12.52 -5.86
C ASN A 53 -2.29 -11.72 -6.92
N ILE A 54 -2.07 -10.41 -6.98
CA ILE A 54 -2.86 -9.49 -7.83
C ILE A 54 -2.24 -9.27 -9.22
N LYS A 55 -0.99 -9.70 -9.44
CA LYS A 55 -0.23 -9.53 -10.69
C LYS A 55 -0.09 -8.06 -11.15
N LYS A 56 -0.09 -7.13 -10.20
CA LYS A 56 0.17 -5.68 -10.38
C LYS A 56 1.31 -5.26 -9.48
N ARG A 57 2.04 -4.21 -9.88
CA ARG A 57 3.12 -3.66 -9.07
C ARG A 57 2.54 -2.83 -7.94
N VAL A 58 2.99 -3.12 -6.73
CA VAL A 58 2.54 -2.48 -5.50
C VAL A 58 3.75 -1.99 -4.74
N GLU A 59 3.64 -0.81 -4.16
CA GLU A 59 4.65 -0.19 -3.31
C GLU A 59 3.97 0.31 -2.04
N ILE A 60 4.60 0.09 -0.89
CA ILE A 60 4.13 0.60 0.40
C ILE A 60 5.12 1.65 0.84
N ARG A 61 4.65 2.88 0.99
CA ARG A 61 5.42 4.03 1.47
C ARG A 61 4.88 4.47 2.83
N PRO A 62 5.74 4.97 3.74
CA PRO A 62 5.24 5.70 4.89
C PRO A 62 4.46 6.93 4.40
N ASP A 63 3.37 7.23 5.08
CA ASP A 63 2.53 8.39 4.79
C ASP A 63 3.34 9.69 5.01
N GLU A 64 3.48 10.47 3.95
CA GLU A 64 4.19 11.74 3.93
C GLU A 64 3.30 12.93 4.34
N VAL A 65 2.06 12.72 4.80
CA VAL A 65 1.25 13.81 5.42
C VAL A 65 1.92 14.41 6.69
N LEU A 66 3.11 13.92 7.06
CA LEU A 66 4.04 14.58 7.98
C LEU A 66 4.99 15.61 7.33
N LEU A 67 4.93 15.88 6.02
CA LEU A 67 5.97 16.65 5.32
C LEU A 67 5.69 18.13 5.03
N GLU A 68 4.47 18.66 5.08
CA GLU A 68 4.24 20.11 4.91
C GLU A 68 2.99 20.49 5.77
N ASP A 69 2.98 21.46 6.69
CA ASP A 69 3.33 22.89 6.57
C ASP A 69 4.25 23.43 7.70
N THR A 70 5.42 23.99 7.36
CA THR A 70 6.06 25.12 8.08
C THR A 70 6.91 25.94 7.11
#